data_AF-A0AAD7IE51-F1
#
_entry.id   AF-A0AAD7IE51-F1
#
_cell.length_a   1.000
_cell.length_b   1.000
_cell.length_c   1.000
_cell.angle_alpha   90.00
_cell.angle_beta   90.00
_cell.angle_gamma   90.00
#
_symmetry.space_group_name_H-M   'P 1'
#
loop_
_entity.id
_entity.type
_entity.pdbx_description
1 polymer ?
#
loop_
_entity_poly.entity_id
_entity_poly.type
_entity_poly.pdbx_seq_one_letter_code
_entity_poly.pdbx_strand_id
1 'polypeptide(L)'
;RSYELLQKLIGTLTTMDTVSAPMAGLSVEDTFEAHLISLAGRAASPSSGSGSDIASLYSVLKTFWLPSCSDYLGFTASGNQSVTTHRFFFWDPQPLVFNGVACAVCTAPLTNRGRITSGALGVYDLTGPFYIIGCVYACTNDHVHASTDESVRRALPQSLQGEFPALLLDNDRCVTRDGWSSELRGVSRAVWNLVQGGLRAGLEVDIILRVVRAV
;
A
#
# COMPACT_ATOMS: atom_id res chain seq x y z
N ARG A 1 10.59 17.67 12.09
CA ARG A 1 11.85 16.93 11.81
C ARG A 1 11.63 15.69 10.94
N SER A 2 11.10 14.55 11.43
CA SER A 2 10.95 13.34 10.59
C SER A 2 9.98 13.51 9.41
N TYR A 3 8.90 14.27 9.61
CA TYR A 3 7.90 14.57 8.57
C TYR A 3 8.46 15.45 7.44
N GLU A 4 9.17 16.52 7.78
CA GLU A 4 9.81 17.42 6.81
C GLU A 4 10.89 16.70 5.98
N LEU A 5 11.63 15.78 6.61
CA LEU A 5 12.59 14.92 5.91
C LEU A 5 11.89 13.98 4.93
N LEU A 6 10.76 13.38 5.32
CA LEU A 6 9.96 12.52 4.44
C LEU A 6 9.39 13.31 3.24
N GLN A 7 8.86 14.51 3.48
CA GLN A 7 8.40 15.44 2.43
C GLN A 7 9.52 15.81 1.46
N LYS A 8 10.69 16.21 1.99
CA LYS A 8 11.85 16.55 1.16
C LYS A 8 12.31 15.35 0.34
N LEU A 9 12.35 14.17 0.95
CA LEU A 9 12.76 12.93 0.29
C LEU A 9 11.82 12.58 -0.85
N ILE A 10 10.51 12.56 -0.62
CA ILE A 10 9.54 12.23 -1.67
C ILE A 10 9.52 13.32 -2.75
N GLY A 11 9.59 14.59 -2.40
CA GLY A 11 9.75 15.67 -3.37
C GLY A 11 10.98 15.53 -4.25
N THR A 12 12.10 15.02 -3.70
CA THR A 12 13.29 14.73 -4.51
C THR A 12 13.19 13.47 -5.35
N LEU A 13 12.36 12.50 -4.96
CA LEU A 13 12.18 11.23 -5.69
C LEU A 13 11.15 11.37 -6.82
N THR A 14 10.06 12.13 -6.59
CA THR A 14 9.03 12.40 -7.61
C THR A 14 9.55 13.21 -8.78
N THR A 15 10.55 14.07 -8.58
CA THR A 15 11.24 14.76 -9.69
C THR A 15 12.08 13.81 -10.57
N MET A 16 12.29 12.56 -10.16
CA MET A 16 13.12 11.58 -10.89
C MET A 16 12.29 10.52 -11.62
N ASP A 17 11.13 10.13 -11.07
CA ASP A 17 10.29 9.06 -11.62
C ASP A 17 9.48 9.44 -12.88
N THR A 18 9.67 10.64 -13.43
CA THR A 18 9.16 10.98 -14.79
C THR A 18 9.87 10.21 -15.91
N VAL A 19 10.83 9.32 -15.60
CA VAL A 19 11.65 8.60 -16.60
C VAL A 19 11.33 7.09 -16.70
N SER A 20 10.40 6.55 -15.92
CA SER A 20 9.93 5.17 -16.17
C SER A 20 8.94 5.15 -17.34
N ALA A 21 9.49 5.12 -18.56
CA ALA A 21 8.77 4.79 -19.78
C ALA A 21 8.01 3.45 -19.61
N PRO A 22 6.84 3.28 -20.23
CA PRO A 22 6.08 2.04 -20.13
C PRO A 22 6.88 0.90 -20.76
N MET A 23 7.53 0.08 -19.94
CA MET A 23 7.99 -1.24 -20.35
C MET A 23 6.77 -1.99 -20.86
N ALA A 24 6.86 -2.58 -22.05
CA ALA A 24 5.78 -3.21 -22.80
C ALA A 24 4.95 -4.20 -21.95
N GLY A 25 3.90 -3.70 -21.31
CA GLY A 25 3.06 -4.41 -20.34
C GLY A 25 1.82 -3.58 -20.00
N LEU A 26 0.89 -4.19 -19.25
CA LEU A 26 -0.33 -3.53 -18.77
C LEU A 26 0.02 -2.32 -17.91
N SER A 27 -0.82 -1.28 -17.97
CA SER A 27 -0.63 -0.11 -17.11
C SER A 27 -0.82 -0.49 -15.63
N VAL A 28 -0.33 0.37 -14.73
CA VAL A 28 -0.55 0.21 -13.28
C VAL A 28 -2.05 0.17 -12.97
N GLU A 29 -2.83 0.99 -13.68
CA GLU A 29 -4.28 1.10 -13.54
C GLU A 29 -4.97 -0.20 -13.97
N ASP A 30 -4.66 -0.74 -15.14
CA ASP A 30 -5.23 -2.01 -15.62
C ASP A 30 -4.92 -3.17 -14.67
N THR A 31 -3.69 -3.20 -14.14
CA THR A 31 -3.27 -4.21 -13.16
C THR A 31 -4.02 -4.06 -11.85
N PHE A 32 -4.21 -2.83 -11.38
CA PHE A 32 -5.00 -2.54 -10.19
C PHE A 32 -6.45 -2.99 -10.35
N GLU A 33 -7.08 -2.68 -11.48
CA GLU A 33 -8.44 -3.12 -11.80
C GLU A 33 -8.54 -4.66 -11.83
N ALA A 34 -7.57 -5.33 -12.48
CA ALA A 34 -7.51 -6.79 -12.49
C ALA A 34 -7.41 -7.39 -11.08
N HIS A 35 -6.60 -6.79 -10.20
CA HIS A 35 -6.54 -7.18 -8.80
C HIS A 35 -7.85 -6.91 -8.05
N LEU A 36 -8.51 -5.77 -8.28
CA LEU A 36 -9.81 -5.47 -7.67
C LEU A 36 -10.87 -6.50 -8.06
N ILE A 37 -10.93 -6.88 -9.34
CA ILE A 37 -11.83 -7.92 -9.85
C ILE A 37 -11.51 -9.27 -9.22
N SER A 38 -10.24 -9.67 -9.18
CA SER A 38 -9.80 -10.94 -8.56
C SER A 38 -10.16 -11.01 -7.07
N LEU A 39 -9.93 -9.91 -6.34
CA LEU A 39 -10.32 -9.79 -4.95
C LEU A 39 -11.85 -9.80 -4.79
N ALA A 40 -12.61 -9.26 -5.75
CA ALA A 40 -14.08 -9.19 -5.69
C ALA A 40 -14.73 -10.55 -5.95
N GLY A 41 -14.26 -11.28 -6.96
CA GLY A 41 -14.71 -12.64 -7.26
C GLY A 41 -14.48 -13.61 -6.09
N ARG A 42 -13.44 -13.38 -5.29
CA ARG A 42 -13.20 -14.14 -4.06
C ARG A 42 -14.19 -13.82 -2.93
N ALA A 43 -14.82 -12.64 -2.91
CA ALA A 43 -15.76 -12.25 -1.86
C ALA A 43 -17.23 -12.65 -2.15
N ALA A 44 -17.51 -13.26 -3.30
CA ALA A 44 -18.85 -13.56 -3.79
C ALA A 44 -19.28 -15.05 -3.63
N SER A 45 -18.52 -15.87 -2.90
CA SER A 45 -18.92 -17.26 -2.61
C SER A 45 -20.02 -17.27 -1.54
N PRO A 46 -21.22 -17.84 -1.81
CA PRO A 46 -22.43 -17.59 -1.02
C PRO A 46 -22.55 -18.44 0.26
N SER A 47 -21.46 -19.02 0.77
CA SER A 47 -21.50 -19.98 1.88
C SER A 47 -20.57 -19.60 3.02
N SER A 48 -20.78 -18.41 3.62
CA SER A 48 -20.55 -18.07 5.05
C SER A 48 -20.37 -16.55 5.18
N GLY A 49 -21.01 -15.95 6.19
CA GLY A 49 -21.17 -14.49 6.33
C GLY A 49 -19.89 -13.69 6.14
N SER A 50 -19.92 -12.75 5.18
CA SER A 50 -19.18 -11.49 4.99
C SER A 50 -17.74 -11.30 5.51
N GLY A 51 -17.01 -12.35 5.91
CA GLY A 51 -15.68 -12.29 6.51
C GLY A 51 -14.78 -13.50 6.24
N SER A 52 -15.28 -14.54 5.55
CA SER A 52 -14.56 -15.81 5.35
C SER A 52 -13.45 -15.75 4.28
N ASP A 53 -13.66 -15.02 3.18
CA ASP A 53 -12.82 -15.24 2.00
C ASP A 53 -11.53 -14.42 1.97
N ILE A 54 -11.50 -13.25 2.62
CA ILE A 54 -10.26 -12.48 2.84
C ILE A 54 -9.41 -13.17 3.92
N ALA A 55 -10.04 -13.73 4.95
CA ALA A 55 -9.35 -14.59 5.91
C ALA A 55 -8.71 -15.81 5.21
N SER A 56 -9.36 -16.36 4.19
CA SER A 56 -8.80 -17.41 3.34
C SER A 56 -7.58 -16.94 2.52
N LEU A 57 -7.55 -15.69 2.06
CA LEU A 57 -6.40 -15.12 1.34
C LEU A 57 -5.16 -15.01 2.23
N TYR A 58 -5.32 -14.48 3.44
CA TYR A 58 -4.25 -14.43 4.44
C TYR A 58 -3.89 -15.80 5.01
N SER A 59 -4.86 -16.70 5.16
CA SER A 59 -4.62 -18.07 5.64
C SER A 59 -3.85 -18.92 4.62
N VAL A 60 -4.10 -18.74 3.32
CA VAL A 60 -3.46 -19.49 2.24
C VAL A 60 -2.11 -18.90 1.88
N LEU A 61 -2.04 -17.59 1.63
CA LEU A 61 -0.81 -16.94 1.17
C LEU A 61 0.13 -16.57 2.31
N LYS A 62 -0.39 -16.39 3.54
CA LYS A 62 0.36 -15.91 4.72
C LYS A 62 1.15 -14.63 4.44
N THR A 63 0.64 -13.79 3.53
CA THR A 63 1.24 -12.52 3.13
C THR A 63 0.18 -11.54 2.65
N PHE A 64 0.46 -10.25 2.80
CA PHE A 64 -0.32 -9.14 2.24
C PHE A 64 0.10 -8.81 0.79
N TRP A 65 1.23 -9.32 0.34
CA TRP A 65 1.71 -9.14 -1.03
C TRP A 65 0.86 -9.95 -2.01
N LEU A 66 0.32 -9.27 -3.02
CA LEU A 66 -0.39 -9.94 -4.10
C LEU A 66 0.62 -10.61 -5.05
N PRO A 67 0.24 -11.73 -5.69
CA PRO A 67 1.10 -12.37 -6.68
C PRO A 67 1.44 -11.39 -7.80
N SER A 68 2.74 -11.17 -8.02
CA SER A 68 3.30 -10.47 -9.18
C SER A 68 4.21 -11.43 -9.93
N CYS A 69 4.45 -11.19 -11.23
CA CYS A 69 5.35 -12.03 -12.01
C CYS A 69 6.74 -11.42 -12.12
N SER A 70 7.75 -12.25 -12.39
CA SER A 70 9.09 -11.75 -12.68
C SER A 70 9.13 -11.08 -14.06
N ASP A 71 9.99 -10.09 -14.21
CA ASP A 71 10.14 -9.34 -15.46
C ASP A 71 10.46 -10.26 -16.65
N TYR A 72 11.28 -11.29 -16.41
CA TYR A 72 11.64 -12.28 -17.43
C TYR A 72 10.43 -13.09 -17.90
N LEU A 73 9.60 -13.57 -16.97
CA LEU A 73 8.41 -14.35 -17.31
C LEU A 73 7.32 -13.50 -17.95
N GLY A 74 7.17 -12.24 -17.52
CA GLY A 74 6.33 -11.24 -18.18
C GLY A 74 6.73 -11.00 -19.64
N PHE A 75 8.02 -10.92 -19.92
CA PHE A 75 8.54 -10.72 -21.27
C PHE A 75 8.32 -11.93 -22.19
N THR A 76 8.43 -13.15 -21.65
CA THR A 76 8.29 -14.40 -22.44
C THR A 76 6.85 -14.90 -22.59
N ALA A 77 5.89 -14.33 -21.86
CA ALA A 77 4.50 -14.75 -21.87
C ALA A 77 3.79 -14.28 -23.16
N SER A 78 3.98 -15.02 -24.26
CA SER A 78 3.19 -14.87 -25.49
C SER A 78 1.83 -15.54 -25.33
N GLY A 79 0.95 -14.98 -24.50
CA GLY A 79 -0.45 -15.39 -24.44
C GLY A 79 -1.14 -15.04 -23.12
N ASN A 80 -2.15 -14.17 -23.21
CA ASN A 80 -3.35 -13.94 -22.38
C ASN A 80 -3.37 -14.21 -20.86
N GLN A 81 -2.24 -14.49 -20.22
CA GLN A 81 -2.13 -14.46 -18.76
C GLN A 81 -1.81 -13.02 -18.36
N SER A 82 -2.58 -12.51 -17.41
CA SER A 82 -2.38 -11.21 -16.76
C SER A 82 -1.06 -11.24 -15.99
N VAL A 83 0.06 -11.20 -16.70
CA VAL A 83 1.40 -11.25 -16.12
C VAL A 83 1.83 -9.82 -15.82
N THR A 84 1.63 -9.39 -14.58
CA THR A 84 1.88 -8.00 -14.18
C THR A 84 3.20 -7.90 -13.42
N THR A 85 4.05 -6.96 -13.85
CA THR A 85 5.35 -6.66 -13.21
C THR A 85 5.18 -5.74 -12.00
N HIS A 86 4.04 -5.05 -11.90
CA HIS A 86 3.72 -4.15 -10.81
C HIS A 86 3.49 -4.91 -9.51
N ARG A 87 4.16 -4.47 -8.43
CA ARG A 87 4.05 -5.08 -7.10
C ARG A 87 2.92 -4.42 -6.33
N PHE A 88 1.94 -5.21 -5.89
CA PHE A 88 0.81 -4.74 -5.10
C PHE A 88 0.79 -5.35 -3.69
N PHE A 89 0.48 -4.51 -2.71
CA PHE A 89 0.31 -4.87 -1.31
C PHE A 89 -1.14 -4.61 -0.90
N PHE A 90 -1.89 -5.64 -0.58
CA PHE A 90 -3.29 -5.52 -0.17
C PHE A 90 -3.40 -5.41 1.35
N TRP A 91 -3.90 -4.28 1.84
CA TRP A 91 -3.93 -3.94 3.26
C TRP A 91 -5.36 -3.87 3.82
N ASP A 92 -5.81 -4.99 4.38
CA ASP A 92 -7.01 -5.08 5.21
C ASP A 92 -6.66 -5.75 6.56
N PRO A 93 -6.25 -4.96 7.57
CA PRO A 93 -5.89 -5.50 8.88
C PRO A 93 -7.10 -5.92 9.72
N GLN A 94 -8.31 -5.44 9.44
CA GLN A 94 -9.48 -5.65 10.29
C GLN A 94 -9.80 -7.13 10.58
N PRO A 95 -9.77 -8.06 9.60
CA PRO A 95 -10.02 -9.48 9.85
C PRO A 95 -9.02 -10.15 10.79
N LEU A 96 -7.85 -9.55 11.02
CA LEU A 96 -6.76 -10.09 11.83
C LEU A 96 -6.78 -9.57 13.27
N VAL A 97 -7.65 -8.61 13.59
CA VAL A 97 -7.76 -8.02 14.94
C VAL A 97 -8.97 -8.60 15.66
N PHE A 98 -8.73 -9.40 16.69
CA PHE A 98 -9.76 -10.18 17.41
C PHE A 98 -10.93 -9.33 17.96
N ASN A 99 -10.68 -8.08 18.35
CA ASN A 99 -11.70 -7.16 18.86
C ASN A 99 -12.10 -6.07 17.84
N GLY A 100 -11.73 -6.25 16.57
CA GLY A 100 -11.85 -5.23 15.54
C GLY A 100 -10.94 -4.03 15.78
N VAL A 101 -11.06 -3.02 14.92
CA VAL A 101 -10.26 -1.80 15.00
C VAL A 101 -11.13 -0.67 15.55
N ALA A 102 -10.67 0.03 16.58
CA ALA A 102 -11.40 1.15 17.15
C ALA A 102 -11.23 2.43 16.31
N CYS A 103 -12.30 3.20 16.16
CA CYS A 103 -12.26 4.53 15.53
C CYS A 103 -11.41 5.49 16.39
N ALA A 104 -10.46 6.19 15.78
CA ALA A 104 -9.60 7.13 16.48
C ALA A 104 -10.32 8.39 16.99
N VAL A 105 -11.54 8.67 16.52
CA VAL A 105 -12.32 9.86 16.90
C VAL A 105 -13.32 9.53 18.02
N CYS A 106 -14.11 8.47 17.86
CA CYS A 106 -15.19 8.16 18.81
C CYS A 106 -15.04 6.82 19.53
N THR A 107 -13.94 6.08 19.31
CA THR A 107 -13.64 4.75 19.89
C THR A 107 -14.60 3.62 19.52
N ALA A 108 -15.71 3.92 18.81
CA ALA A 108 -16.62 2.91 18.29
C ALA A 108 -15.90 1.97 17.30
N PRO A 109 -16.29 0.69 17.22
CA PRO A 109 -15.68 -0.25 16.29
C PRO A 109 -15.87 0.20 14.84
N LEU A 110 -14.80 0.12 14.05
CA LEU A 110 -14.83 0.36 12.62
C LEU A 110 -15.43 -0.83 11.88
N THR A 111 -16.21 -0.55 10.85
CA THR A 111 -16.80 -1.53 9.95
C THR A 111 -16.18 -1.39 8.56
N ASN A 112 -15.80 -2.50 7.93
CA ASN A 112 -15.30 -2.53 6.56
C ASN A 112 -16.43 -2.16 5.58
N ARG A 113 -16.21 -1.11 4.79
CA ARG A 113 -17.12 -0.60 3.74
C ARG A 113 -16.67 -0.99 2.32
N GLY A 114 -15.65 -1.84 2.21
CA GLY A 114 -15.09 -2.30 0.95
C GLY A 114 -13.70 -1.74 0.68
N ARG A 115 -13.25 -1.90 -0.55
CA ARG A 115 -11.90 -1.49 -0.99
C ARG A 115 -11.90 -0.07 -1.50
N ILE A 116 -10.76 0.60 -1.38
CA ILE A 116 -10.56 1.90 -2.01
C ILE A 116 -10.44 1.67 -3.52
N THR A 117 -11.35 2.27 -4.29
CA THR A 117 -11.40 2.16 -5.76
C THR A 117 -10.83 3.39 -6.47
N SER A 118 -10.57 4.48 -5.75
CA SER A 118 -9.98 5.71 -6.28
C SER A 118 -8.50 5.57 -6.67
N GLY A 119 -7.93 4.38 -6.53
CA GLY A 119 -6.57 4.05 -6.94
C GLY A 119 -5.66 3.61 -5.80
N ALA A 120 -4.52 3.04 -6.18
CA ALA A 120 -3.54 2.52 -5.25
C ALA A 120 -2.56 3.62 -4.79
N LEU A 121 -2.05 3.51 -3.57
CA LEU A 121 -1.04 4.42 -3.06
C LEU A 121 0.34 4.00 -3.57
N GLY A 122 0.99 4.86 -4.37
CA GLY A 122 2.36 4.62 -4.82
C GLY A 122 3.37 4.78 -3.68
N VAL A 123 4.28 3.83 -3.56
CA VAL A 123 5.37 3.81 -2.58
C VAL A 123 6.68 3.60 -3.29
N TYR A 124 7.63 4.51 -3.04
CA TYR A 124 8.99 4.36 -3.54
C TYR A 124 9.77 3.31 -2.73
N ASP A 125 10.49 2.42 -3.41
CA ASP A 125 11.27 1.35 -2.79
C ASP A 125 12.57 1.09 -3.57
N LEU A 126 13.54 0.45 -2.91
CA LEU A 126 14.89 0.23 -3.45
C LEU A 126 14.93 -0.65 -4.70
N THR A 127 13.94 -1.55 -4.86
CA THR A 127 13.88 -2.47 -6.01
C THR A 127 12.85 -2.03 -7.05
N GLY A 128 12.49 -0.75 -7.07
CA GLY A 128 11.40 -0.20 -7.88
C GLY A 128 10.12 0.04 -7.06
N PRO A 129 9.17 0.85 -7.53
CA PRO A 129 7.98 1.20 -6.75
C PRO A 129 7.08 -0.01 -6.47
N PHE A 130 6.24 0.10 -5.45
CA PHE A 130 5.10 -0.79 -5.24
C PHE A 130 3.86 0.02 -4.84
N TYR A 131 2.71 -0.64 -4.88
CA TYR A 131 1.42 0.01 -4.74
C TYR A 131 0.60 -0.61 -3.62
N ILE A 132 -0.04 0.20 -2.78
CA ILE A 132 -0.88 -0.28 -1.68
C ILE A 132 -2.35 -0.15 -2.06
N ILE A 133 -3.10 -1.25 -1.92
CA ILE A 133 -4.56 -1.30 -2.04
C ILE A 133 -5.15 -1.35 -0.62
N GLY A 134 -5.84 -0.28 -0.22
CA GLY A 134 -6.48 -0.19 1.09
C GLY A 134 -7.98 -0.51 1.08
N CYS A 135 -8.57 -0.41 2.26
CA CYS A 135 -10.01 -0.53 2.51
C CYS A 135 -10.58 0.76 3.09
N VAL A 136 -11.88 0.97 2.90
CA VAL A 136 -12.64 2.06 3.51
C VAL A 136 -13.29 1.52 4.77
N TYR A 137 -13.06 2.20 5.88
CA TYR A 137 -13.64 1.88 7.17
C TYR A 137 -14.56 3.01 7.62
N ALA A 138 -15.65 2.68 8.31
CA ALA A 138 -16.53 3.66 8.91
C ALA A 138 -17.01 3.23 10.29
N CYS A 139 -17.15 4.18 11.21
CA CYS A 139 -17.80 3.95 12.50
C CYS A 139 -19.30 4.26 12.44
N THR A 140 -20.03 4.00 13.53
CA THR A 140 -21.47 4.30 13.64
C THR A 140 -21.80 5.80 13.63
N ASN A 141 -20.81 6.65 13.88
CA ASN A 141 -20.95 8.11 13.82
C ASN A 141 -20.52 8.67 12.45
N ASP A 142 -20.45 7.81 11.43
CA ASP A 142 -20.09 8.15 10.04
C ASP A 142 -18.71 8.82 9.85
N HIS A 143 -17.81 8.72 10.83
CA HIS A 143 -16.38 8.99 10.59
C HIS A 143 -15.82 7.94 9.63
N VAL A 144 -15.28 8.40 8.51
CA VAL A 144 -14.68 7.57 7.46
C VAL A 144 -13.16 7.60 7.58
N HIS A 145 -12.54 6.44 7.47
CA HIS A 145 -11.10 6.23 7.54
C HIS A 145 -10.65 5.32 6.40
N ALA A 146 -9.43 5.50 5.91
CA ALA A 146 -8.75 4.49 5.10
C ALA A 146 -8.02 3.49 6.00
N SER A 147 -7.90 2.22 5.59
CA SER A 147 -7.09 1.23 6.32
C SER A 147 -5.62 1.63 6.41
N THR A 148 -5.16 2.48 5.49
CA THR A 148 -3.79 3.02 5.41
C THR A 148 -3.55 4.24 6.31
N ASP A 149 -4.61 4.84 6.84
CA ASP A 149 -4.53 5.97 7.74
C ASP A 149 -3.69 5.62 8.97
N GLU A 150 -2.85 6.56 9.40
CA GLU A 150 -2.01 6.46 10.58
C GLU A 150 -2.86 6.30 11.84
N SER A 151 -4.00 6.98 11.92
CA SER A 151 -4.97 6.81 13.01
C SER A 151 -5.47 5.36 13.12
N VAL A 152 -5.79 4.73 11.98
CA VAL A 152 -6.19 3.31 11.92
C VAL A 152 -5.01 2.41 12.25
N ARG A 153 -3.83 2.65 11.66
CA ARG A 153 -2.63 1.84 11.91
C ARG A 153 -2.20 1.88 13.37
N ARG A 154 -2.24 3.03 14.03
CA ARG A 154 -1.91 3.15 15.46
C ARG A 154 -2.85 2.36 16.37
N ALA A 155 -4.10 2.16 15.94
CA ALA A 155 -5.08 1.36 16.68
C ALA A 155 -4.83 -0.16 16.55
N LEU A 156 -3.92 -0.60 15.68
CA LEU A 156 -3.60 -2.03 15.49
C LEU A 156 -2.62 -2.54 16.56
N PRO A 157 -2.59 -3.86 16.82
CA PRO A 157 -1.53 -4.49 17.60
C PRO A 157 -0.13 -4.20 17.02
N GLN A 158 0.88 -4.02 17.87
CA GLN A 158 2.23 -3.63 17.45
C GLN A 158 2.86 -4.58 16.42
N SER A 159 2.61 -5.89 16.55
CA SER A 159 3.08 -6.88 15.57
C SER A 159 2.49 -6.61 14.18
N LEU A 160 1.18 -6.36 14.09
CA LEU A 160 0.49 -6.07 12.84
C LEU A 160 0.87 -4.69 12.28
N GLN A 161 1.11 -3.70 13.13
CA GLN A 161 1.71 -2.44 12.68
C GLN A 161 3.06 -2.67 12.01
N GLY A 162 3.84 -3.65 12.48
CA GLY A 162 5.12 -4.07 11.92
C GLY A 162 5.05 -4.51 10.47
N GLU A 163 3.94 -5.11 10.06
CA GLU A 163 3.72 -5.67 8.72
C GLU A 163 3.46 -4.60 7.64
N PHE A 164 3.06 -3.39 8.03
CA PHE A 164 2.80 -2.33 7.07
C PHE A 164 4.11 -1.84 6.42
N PRO A 165 4.30 -1.96 5.10
CA PRO A 165 5.62 -1.92 4.47
C PRO A 165 6.14 -0.50 4.20
N ALA A 166 5.35 0.53 4.49
CA ALA A 166 5.62 1.89 4.06
C ALA A 166 5.47 2.95 5.17
N LEU A 167 6.09 4.11 4.96
CA LEU A 167 5.77 5.37 5.62
C LEU A 167 5.13 6.30 4.60
N LEU A 168 3.96 6.85 4.94
CA LEU A 168 3.16 7.70 4.05
C LEU A 168 3.27 9.19 4.45
N LEU A 169 3.15 10.08 3.47
CA LEU A 169 3.20 11.55 3.64
C LEU A 169 1.91 12.15 4.19
N ASP A 170 0.78 11.58 3.81
CA ASP A 170 -0.53 12.04 4.23
C ASP A 170 -1.07 11.00 5.20
N ASN A 171 -0.90 11.28 6.48
CA ASN A 171 -1.16 10.31 7.53
C ASN A 171 -2.65 10.00 7.71
N ASP A 172 -3.56 10.94 7.47
CA ASP A 172 -5.01 10.69 7.60
C ASP A 172 -5.74 11.49 6.53
N ARG A 173 -5.86 10.95 5.31
CA ARG A 173 -6.71 11.55 4.27
C ARG A 173 -7.99 10.75 4.18
N CYS A 174 -9.08 11.42 4.54
CA CYS A 174 -10.43 10.96 4.25
C CYS A 174 -10.50 10.47 2.80
N VAL A 175 -11.13 9.32 2.59
CA VAL A 175 -11.28 8.60 1.33
C VAL A 175 -12.08 9.45 0.33
N THR A 176 -11.47 10.49 -0.22
CA THR A 176 -12.10 11.36 -1.21
C THR A 176 -11.00 11.99 -2.07
N ARG A 177 -10.56 11.26 -3.08
CA ARG A 177 -10.16 11.88 -4.34
C ARG A 177 -10.95 11.18 -5.43
N ASP A 178 -11.88 11.91 -6.02
CA ASP A 178 -12.57 11.50 -7.24
C ASP A 178 -11.53 11.52 -8.37
N GLY A 179 -10.92 10.37 -8.64
CA GLY A 179 -9.93 10.20 -9.71
C GLY A 179 -8.76 9.30 -9.32
N TRP A 180 -8.37 8.41 -10.24
CA TRP A 180 -7.16 7.59 -10.14
C TRP A 180 -5.94 8.49 -9.93
N SER A 181 -5.13 8.19 -8.91
CA SER A 181 -3.83 8.84 -8.71
C SER A 181 -2.73 7.82 -8.49
N SER A 182 -1.84 7.65 -9.46
CA SER A 182 -0.59 6.88 -9.32
C SER A 182 0.54 7.70 -8.66
N GLU A 183 0.19 8.75 -7.91
CA GLU A 183 1.17 9.62 -7.26
C GLU A 183 1.91 8.86 -6.15
N LEU A 184 3.23 9.03 -6.10
CA LEU A 184 4.04 8.50 -5.00
C LEU A 184 3.71 9.28 -3.73
N ARG A 185 3.18 8.57 -2.73
CA ARG A 185 2.70 9.14 -1.47
C ARG A 185 3.45 8.62 -0.25
N GLY A 186 4.48 7.82 -0.46
CA GLY A 186 5.25 7.24 0.62
C GLY A 186 6.56 6.63 0.16
N VAL A 187 7.33 6.17 1.13
CA VAL A 187 8.54 5.36 0.92
C VAL A 187 8.47 4.08 1.71
N SER A 188 9.17 3.04 1.23
CA SER A 188 9.25 1.78 1.93
C SER A 188 9.98 1.92 3.26
N ARG A 189 9.70 1.01 4.19
CA ARG A 189 10.47 0.90 5.44
C ARG A 189 11.95 0.68 5.18
N ALA A 190 12.32 -0.03 4.11
CA ALA A 190 13.72 -0.26 3.76
C ALA A 190 14.44 1.06 3.43
N VAL A 191 13.84 1.87 2.55
CA VAL A 191 14.35 3.21 2.21
C VAL A 191 14.42 4.08 3.46
N TRP A 192 13.37 4.11 4.27
CA TRP A 192 13.36 4.91 5.49
C TRP A 192 14.41 4.46 6.51
N ASN A 193 14.60 3.15 6.69
CA ASN A 193 15.62 2.61 7.57
C ASN A 193 17.03 2.96 7.08
N LEU A 194 17.27 2.96 5.77
CA LEU A 194 18.53 3.42 5.18
C LEU A 194 18.78 4.91 5.47
N VAL A 195 17.76 5.75 5.30
CA VAL A 195 17.83 7.18 5.63
C VAL A 195 18.13 7.38 7.12
N GLN A 196 17.40 6.71 8.00
CA GLN A 196 17.60 6.78 9.44
C GLN A 196 18.98 6.25 9.88
N GLY A 197 19.46 5.19 9.23
CA GLY A 197 20.78 4.63 9.45
C GLY A 197 21.89 5.61 9.04
N GLY A 198 21.76 6.21 7.86
CA GLY A 198 22.69 7.23 7.38
C GLY A 198 22.76 8.46 8.29
N LEU A 199 21.61 8.95 8.75
CA LEU A 199 21.56 10.07 9.70
C LEU A 199 22.23 9.74 11.03
N ARG A 200 22.00 8.53 11.56
CA ARG A 200 22.66 8.06 12.80
C ARG A 200 24.17 7.87 12.63
N ALA A 201 24.62 7.55 11.42
CA ALA A 201 26.03 7.48 11.06
C ALA A 201 26.69 8.84 10.82
N GLY A 202 25.94 9.95 10.94
CA GLY A 202 26.45 11.31 10.73
C GLY A 202 26.62 11.69 9.26
N LEU A 203 26.01 10.95 8.33
CA LEU A 203 26.01 11.33 6.92
C LEU A 203 25.15 12.56 6.69
N GLU A 204 25.61 13.44 5.80
CA GLU A 204 24.80 14.57 5.34
C GLU A 204 23.61 14.08 4.52
N VAL A 205 22.48 14.81 4.63
CA VAL A 205 21.23 14.50 3.92
C VAL A 205 21.46 14.36 2.42
N ASP A 206 22.32 15.19 1.83
CA ASP A 206 22.59 15.15 0.39
C ASP A 206 23.35 13.89 -0.03
N ILE A 207 24.22 13.35 0.83
CA ILE A 207 24.90 12.06 0.60
C ILE A 207 23.89 10.92 0.68
N ILE A 208 23.03 10.94 1.70
CA ILE A 208 21.99 9.91 1.87
C ILE A 208 21.06 9.89 0.66
N LEU A 209 20.62 11.05 0.18
CA LEU A 209 19.81 11.15 -1.03
C LEU A 209 20.54 10.63 -2.27
N ARG A 210 21.85 10.92 -2.42
CA ARG A 210 22.66 10.34 -3.51
C ARG A 210 22.76 8.82 -3.44
N VAL A 211 22.88 8.25 -2.24
CA VAL A 211 22.90 6.79 -2.06
C VAL A 211 21.55 6.19 -2.41
N VAL A 212 20.44 6.76 -1.92
CA VAL A 212 19.08 6.30 -2.25
C VAL A 212 18.84 6.34 -3.76
N ARG A 213 19.39 7.33 -4.47
CA ARG A 213 19.30 7.45 -5.94
C ARG A 213 20.17 6.46 -6.71
N ALA A 214 21.23 5.95 -6.10
CA ALA A 214 22.20 5.09 -6.77
C ALA A 214 21.84 3.60 -6.69
N VAL A 215 20.88 3.27 -5.83
CA VAL A 215 20.27 1.93 -5.72
C VAL A 215 19.08 1.87 -6.65
#